data_AF-A0A5D3YLU7-F1
#
_entry.id   AF-A0A5D3YLU7-F1
#
_cell.length_a   1.000
_cell.length_b   1.000
_cell.length_c   1.000
_cell.angle_alpha   90.00
_cell.angle_beta   90.00
_cell.angle_gamma   90.00
#
_symmetry.space_group_name_H-M   'P 1'
#
loop_
_entity.id
_entity.type
_entity.pdbx_description
1 polymer ?
#
loop_
_entity_poly.entity_id
_entity_poly.type
_entity_poly.pdbx_seq_one_letter_code
_entity_poly.pdbx_strand_id
1 'polypeptide(L)' 'MDESTASLFNQMKEEWEKLVENHEDFDQKDNKAAGRRARKAANNLKKLLTPYKKASVDEAKEI' A
#
# COMPACT_ATOMS: atom_id res chain seq x y z
N MET A 1 12.57 2.74 -15.54
CA MET A 1 13.18 1.69 -14.71
C MET A 1 12.01 1.02 -14.04
N ASP A 2 11.61 -0.16 -14.51
CA ASP A 2 10.44 -0.84 -13.95
C ASP A 2 10.76 -1.21 -12.49
N GLU A 3 9.83 -0.94 -11.58
CA GLU A 3 10.01 -1.27 -10.16
C GLU A 3 9.91 -2.79 -9.96
N SER A 4 10.85 -3.38 -9.23
CA SER A 4 10.84 -4.82 -8.93
C SER A 4 9.69 -5.20 -8.00
N THR A 5 9.30 -6.47 -8.02
CA THR A 5 8.31 -7.02 -7.07
C THR A 5 8.67 -6.73 -5.63
N ALA A 6 9.95 -6.85 -5.27
CA ALA A 6 10.45 -6.58 -3.92
C ALA A 6 10.26 -5.11 -3.52
N SER A 7 10.53 -4.17 -4.42
CA SER A 7 10.30 -2.73 -4.18
C SER A 7 8.82 -2.44 -3.97
N LEU A 8 7.98 -2.93 -4.89
CA LEU A 8 6.52 -2.73 -4.83
C LEU A 8 5.92 -3.35 -3.56
N PHE A 9 6.40 -4.52 -3.15
CA PHE A 9 5.98 -5.17 -1.91
C PHE A 9 6.36 -4.35 -0.67
N ASN A 10 7.56 -3.75 -0.65
CA ASN A 10 7.96 -2.88 0.46
C ASN A 10 7.08 -1.64 0.54
N GLN A 11 6.78 -0.99 -0.58
CA GLN A 11 5.84 0.13 -0.61
C GLN A 11 4.43 -0.27 -0.15
N MET A 12 3.97 -1.47 -0.50
CA MET A 12 2.69 -1.99 -0.01
C MET A 12 2.68 -2.15 1.51
N LYS A 13 3.77 -2.65 2.12
CA LYS A 13 3.89 -2.74 3.58
C LYS A 13 3.81 -1.37 4.23
N GLU A 14 4.52 -0.38 3.71
CA GLU A 14 4.48 0.98 4.23
C GLU A 14 3.07 1.60 4.16
N GLU A 15 2.36 1.44 3.05
CA GLU A 15 0.97 1.94 2.95
C GLU A 15 0.01 1.15 3.84
N TRP A 16 0.25 -0.14 4.07
CA TRP A 16 -0.52 -0.93 5.03
C TRP A 16 -0.30 -0.46 6.47
N GLU A 17 0.94 -0.22 6.89
CA GLU A 17 1.25 0.31 8.22
C GLU A 17 0.59 1.68 8.44
N LYS A 18 0.68 2.59 7.46
CA LYS A 18 -0.01 3.89 7.50
C LYS A 18 -1.53 3.73 7.59
N LEU A 19 -2.11 2.76 6.89
CA LEU A 19 -3.54 2.48 6.95
C LEU A 19 -3.95 2.06 8.37
N VAL A 20 -3.23 1.11 8.97
CA VAL A 20 -3.51 0.61 10.33
C VAL A 20 -3.37 1.73 11.35
N GLU A 21 -2.23 2.43 11.38
CA GLU A 21 -1.97 3.52 12.34
C GLU A 21 -3.06 4.61 12.28
N ASN A 22 -3.41 5.08 11.06
CA ASN A 22 -4.41 6.13 10.91
C ASN A 22 -5.84 5.63 11.15
N HIS A 23 -6.11 4.33 11.00
CA HIS A 23 -7.40 3.75 11.33
C HIS A 23 -7.58 3.67 12.84
N GLU A 24 -6.57 3.19 13.57
CA GLU A 24 -6.57 3.17 15.03
C GLU A 24 -6.72 4.58 15.62
N ASP A 25 -5.99 5.56 15.09
CA ASP A 25 -6.10 6.96 15.52
C ASP A 25 -7.49 7.58 15.23
N PHE A 26 -8.15 7.14 14.15
CA PHE A 26 -9.52 7.57 13.85
C PHE A 26 -10.52 6.98 14.85
N ASP A 27 -10.43 5.68 15.11
CA ASP A 27 -11.36 4.95 16.00
C ASP A 27 -11.21 5.37 17.47
N GLN A 28 -10.00 5.63 17.95
CA GLN A 28 -9.76 5.97 19.35
C GLN A 28 -10.09 7.43 19.70
N LYS A 29 -10.06 8.34 18.73
CA LYS A 29 -10.06 9.79 19.00
C LYS A 29 -11.09 10.59 18.18
N ASP A 30 -11.96 9.93 17.41
CA ASP A 30 -12.87 10.53 16.41
C ASP A 30 -12.13 11.55 15.49
N ASN A 31 -10.88 11.25 15.18
CA ASN A 31 -9.98 12.15 14.47
C ASN A 31 -10.25 12.11 12.97
N LYS A 32 -11.19 12.93 12.49
CA LYS A 32 -11.58 13.00 11.06
C LYS A 32 -10.41 13.15 10.08
N ALA A 33 -9.30 13.78 10.50
CA ALA A 33 -8.10 13.90 9.66
C ALA A 33 -7.38 12.56 9.51
N ALA A 34 -7.24 11.78 10.60
CA ALA A 34 -6.71 10.41 10.56
C ALA A 34 -7.56 9.53 9.63
N GLY A 35 -8.90 9.59 9.73
CA GLY A 35 -9.79 8.86 8.81
C GLY A 35 -9.60 9.23 7.33
N ARG A 36 -9.29 10.50 7.00
CA ARG A 36 -8.91 10.88 5.62
C ARG A 36 -7.57 10.29 5.20
N ARG A 37 -6.58 10.26 6.08
CA ARG A 37 -5.25 9.68 5.81
C ARG A 37 -5.33 8.15 5.64
N ALA A 38 -6.09 7.45 6.48
CA ALA A 38 -6.34 6.02 6.35
C ALA A 38 -6.91 5.68 4.97
N ARG A 39 -7.97 6.39 4.52
CA ARG A 39 -8.53 6.19 3.17
C ARG A 39 -7.54 6.50 2.05
N LYS A 40 -6.66 7.49 2.22
CA LYS A 40 -5.59 7.79 1.25
C LYS A 40 -4.60 6.62 1.16
N ALA A 41 -4.14 6.11 2.31
CA ALA A 41 -3.23 4.97 2.36
C ALA A 41 -3.84 3.71 1.72
N ALA A 42 -5.12 3.42 2.01
CA ALA A 42 -5.85 2.33 1.36
C ALA A 42 -5.92 2.48 -0.17
N ASN A 43 -6.16 3.70 -0.67
CA ASN A 43 -6.18 3.97 -2.11
C ASN A 43 -4.80 3.81 -2.75
N ASN A 44 -3.74 4.21 -2.07
CA ASN A 44 -2.36 4.02 -2.54
C ASN A 44 -2.00 2.53 -2.57
N LEU A 45 -2.30 1.79 -1.51
CA LEU A 45 -2.13 0.33 -1.46
C LEU A 45 -2.82 -0.35 -2.64
N LYS A 46 -4.08 0.03 -2.93
CA LYS A 46 -4.82 -0.48 -4.09
C LYS A 46 -4.11 -0.20 -5.42
N LYS A 47 -3.47 0.96 -5.59
CA LYS A 47 -2.74 1.31 -6.81
C LYS A 47 -1.49 0.46 -7.02
N LEU A 48 -0.89 -0.06 -5.94
CA LEU A 48 0.32 -0.88 -5.99
C LEU A 48 0.05 -2.35 -6.35
N LEU A 49 -1.16 -2.86 -6.10
CA LEU A 49 -1.52 -4.26 -6.36
C LEU A 49 -1.38 -4.66 -7.83
N THR A 50 -1.83 -3.82 -8.76
CA THR A 50 -1.76 -4.13 -10.20
C THR A 50 -0.33 -4.11 -10.73
N PRO A 51 0.49 -3.07 -10.47
CA PRO A 51 1.92 -3.08 -10.77
C PRO A 51 2.65 -4.29 -10.19
N TYR A 52 2.40 -4.62 -8.91
CA TYR A 52 3.03 -5.77 -8.26
C TYR A 52 2.71 -7.08 -8.99
N LYS A 53 1.43 -7.32 -9.32
CA LYS A 53 1.01 -8.50 -10.08
C LYS A 53 1.71 -8.57 -11.44
N LYS A 54 1.81 -7.44 -12.15
CA LYS A 54 2.49 -7.38 -13.44
C LYS A 54 3.97 -7.72 -13.29
N ALA A 55 4.68 -7.02 -12.38
CA ALA A 55 6.09 -7.25 -12.12
C ALA A 55 6.37 -8.71 -11.74
N SER A 56 5.49 -9.33 -10.93
CA SER A 56 5.64 -10.74 -10.54
C SER A 56 5.48 -11.70 -11.70
N VAL A 57 4.54 -11.45 -12.61
CA VAL A 57 4.37 -12.28 -13.81
C VAL A 57 5.54 -12.09 -14.77
N ASP A 58 6.07 -10.88 -14.91
CA ASP A 58 7.19 -10.59 -15.78
C ASP A 58 8.49 -11.20 -15.25
N GLU A 59 8.78 -11.06 -13.95
CA GLU A 59 9.94 -11.71 -13.31
C GLU A 59 9.86 -13.24 -13.41
N ALA A 60 8.66 -13.84 -13.30
CA ALA A 60 8.50 -15.29 -13.42
C ALA A 60 8.80 -15.85 -14.82
N LYS A 61 8.81 -15.02 -15.87
CA LYS A 61 9.20 -15.46 -17.24
C LYS A 61 10.71 -15.54 -17.42
N GLU A 62 11.46 -14.89 -16.55
CA GLU A 62 12.91 -14.79 -16.59
C GLU A 62 13.60 -15.82 -15.68
N ILE A 63 12.83 -16.73 -15.08
CA ILE A 63 13.27 -17.89 -14.28
C ILE A 63 13.21 -19.15 -15.15
#